data_AF-A0AAN4VP22-F1
#
_entry.id   AF-A0AAN4VP22-F1
#
_cell.length_a   1.000
_cell.length_b   1.000
_cell.length_c   1.000
_cell.angle_alpha   90.00
_cell.angle_beta   90.00
_cell.angle_gamma   90.00
#
_symmetry.space_group_name_H-M   'P 1'
#
loop_
_entity.id
_entity.type
_entity.pdbx_description
1 polymer ?
#
loop_
_entity_poly.entity_id
_entity_poly.type
_entity_poly.pdbx_seq_one_letter_code
_entity_poly.pdbx_strand_id
1 'polypeptide(L)' 'MMDKTRVALTAIICITIVLTSFSLGMAPNVGTNANTGFQMETVKTGDVAWACLKHNREYIGCSTVETVK' A
#
# COMPACT_ATOMS: atom_id res chain seq x y z
N MET A 1 -40.87 -17.38 24.71
CA MET A 1 -39.93 -16.35 25.21
C MET A 1 -38.71 -16.40 24.33
N MET A 2 -38.46 -15.38 23.51
CA MET A 2 -37.26 -15.34 22.69
C MET A 2 -36.08 -15.20 23.65
N ASP A 3 -35.27 -16.25 23.72
CA ASP A 3 -34.21 -16.42 24.69
C ASP A 3 -33.29 -15.20 24.62
N LYS A 4 -33.24 -14.39 25.69
CA LYS A 4 -32.45 -13.15 25.74
C LYS A 4 -30.98 -13.43 25.36
N THR A 5 -30.53 -14.64 25.63
CA THR A 5 -29.26 -15.23 25.22
C THR A 5 -29.08 -15.33 23.70
N ARG A 6 -30.12 -15.77 22.96
CA ARG A 6 -30.09 -15.86 21.50
C ARG A 6 -30.03 -14.48 20.84
N VAL A 7 -30.77 -13.52 21.37
CA VAL A 7 -30.74 -12.13 20.88
C VAL A 7 -29.37 -11.50 21.11
N ALA A 8 -28.79 -11.70 22.29
CA ALA A 8 -27.44 -11.23 22.60
C ALA A 8 -26.38 -11.87 21.68
N LEU A 9 -26.48 -13.18 21.44
CA LEU A 9 -25.56 -13.90 20.57
C LEU A 9 -25.62 -13.38 19.13
N THR A 10 -26.82 -13.16 18.59
CA THR A 10 -27.01 -12.61 17.24
C THR A 10 -26.40 -11.20 17.12
N ALA A 11 -26.58 -10.34 18.13
CA ALA A 11 -26.01 -9.00 18.12
C ALA A 11 -24.48 -9.01 18.09
N ILE A 12 -23.85 -9.88 18.89
CA ILE A 12 -22.39 -10.03 18.95
C ILE A 12 -21.83 -10.50 17.59
N ILE A 13 -22.51 -11.45 16.95
CA ILE A 13 -22.14 -11.96 15.63
C ILE A 13 -22.20 -10.83 14.58
N CYS A 14 -23.28 -10.04 14.56
CA CYS A 14 -23.41 -8.91 13.63
C CYS A 14 -22.30 -7.87 13.82
N ILE A 15 -21.98 -7.50 15.07
CA ILE A 15 -20.92 -6.54 15.37
C ILE A 15 -19.55 -7.06 14.91
N THR A 16 -19.28 -8.34 15.14
CA THR A 16 -18.03 -9.00 14.72
C THR A 16 -17.88 -8.99 13.21
N ILE A 17 -18.96 -9.29 12.45
CA ILE A 17 -18.95 -9.27 10.97
C ILE A 17 -18.71 -7.85 10.43
N VAL A 18 -19.31 -6.83 11.04
CA VAL A 18 -19.09 -5.44 10.64
C VAL A 18 -17.65 -5.01 10.91
N LEU A 19 -17.08 -5.36 12.07
CA LEU A 19 -15.70 -5.06 12.41
C LEU A 19 -14.70 -5.77 11.49
N THR A 20 -14.90 -7.05 11.19
CA THR A 20 -14.00 -7.81 10.30
C THR A 20 -14.11 -7.34 8.85
N SER A 21 -15.32 -7.02 8.36
CA SER A 21 -15.48 -6.46 7.01
C SER A 21 -14.87 -5.06 6.87
N PHE A 22 -14.92 -4.23 7.91
CA PHE A 22 -14.22 -2.94 7.92
C PHE A 22 -12.69 -3.11 7.94
N SER A 23 -12.20 -4.12 8.66
CA SER A 23 -10.77 -4.42 8.76
C SER A 23 -10.20 -5.05 7.48
N LEU A 24 -10.98 -5.87 6.76
CA LEU A 24 -10.58 -6.44 5.47
C LEU A 24 -10.84 -5.50 4.27
N GLY A 25 -11.78 -4.56 4.39
CA GLY A 25 -12.11 -3.58 3.35
C GLY A 25 -11.08 -2.46 3.19
N MET A 26 -10.17 -2.32 4.16
CA MET A 26 -9.04 -1.40 4.09
C MET A 26 -7.76 -2.06 4.61
N ALA A 27 -7.27 -3.05 3.89
CA ALA A 27 -5.86 -2.93 3.59
C ALA A 27 -5.78 -1.84 2.52
N PRO A 28 -5.37 -0.59 2.82
CA PRO A 28 -4.62 0.10 1.81
C PRO A 28 -3.44 -0.85 1.60
N ASN A 29 -3.48 -1.59 0.50
CA ASN A 29 -2.28 -1.80 -0.27
C ASN A 29 -1.67 -0.41 -0.46
N VAL A 30 -0.92 0.04 0.55
CA VAL A 30 0.21 0.96 0.45
C VAL A 30 1.32 0.20 -0.30
N GLY A 31 0.94 -0.47 -1.38
CA GLY A 31 1.77 -0.58 -2.55
C GLY A 31 1.45 0.69 -3.31
N THR A 32 2.25 1.71 -3.06
CA THR A 32 2.87 2.62 -4.03
C THR A 32 2.32 2.56 -5.45
N ASN A 33 1.01 2.75 -5.60
CA ASN A 33 0.35 2.91 -6.88
C ASN A 33 -0.26 4.31 -6.88
N ALA A 34 0.58 5.30 -6.52
CA ALA A 34 0.40 6.64 -7.03
C ALA A 34 0.32 6.47 -8.55
N ASN A 35 -0.89 6.61 -9.07
CA ASN A 35 -1.28 6.39 -10.45
C ASN A 35 -0.74 7.53 -11.32
N THR A 36 0.58 7.65 -11.33
CA THR A 36 1.36 8.59 -12.11
C THR A 36 2.42 7.69 -12.72
N GLY A 37 2.47 7.54 -14.04
CA GLY A 37 3.34 6.55 -14.73
C GLY A 37 4.84 6.65 -14.42
N PHE A 38 5.21 7.56 -13.51
CA PHE A 38 6.51 7.81 -12.92
C PHE A 38 6.91 6.72 -11.92
N GLN A 39 8.00 6.02 -12.19
CA GLN A 39 8.63 5.04 -11.32
C GLN A 39 10.08 5.45 -11.11
N MET A 40 10.56 5.42 -9.86
CA MET A 40 11.96 5.67 -9.54
C MET A 40 12.71 4.35 -9.45
N GLU A 41 13.89 4.28 -10.07
CA GLU A 41 14.79 3.12 -10.05
C GLU A 41 16.21 3.58 -9.75
N THR A 42 16.89 2.89 -8.83
CA THR A 42 18.31 3.12 -8.57
C THR A 42 19.15 2.19 -9.45
N VAL A 43 19.99 2.76 -10.30
CA VAL A 43 20.88 2.02 -11.20
C VAL A 43 22.32 2.25 -10.76
N LYS A 44 23.11 1.18 -10.62
CA LYS A 44 24.54 1.27 -10.30
C LYS A 44 25.36 1.09 -11.56
N THR A 45 26.22 2.06 -11.85
CA THR A 45 27.13 2.02 -13.00
C THR A 45 28.55 2.24 -12.50
N GLY A 46 29.32 1.16 -12.38
CA GLY A 46 30.62 1.18 -11.70
C GLY A 46 30.46 1.51 -10.21
N ASP A 47 31.18 2.51 -9.73
CA ASP A 47 31.12 2.99 -8.35
C ASP A 47 30.04 4.07 -8.11
N VAL A 48 29.37 4.52 -9.17
CA VAL A 48 28.36 5.60 -9.08
C VAL A 48 26.95 5.00 -9.02
N ALA A 49 26.15 5.49 -8.08
CA ALA A 49 24.73 5.19 -7.98
C ALA A 49 23.91 6.34 -8.58
N TRP A 50 22.95 6.00 -9.44
CA TRP A 50 22.04 6.92 -10.11
C TRP A 50 20.62 6.65 -9.66
N ALA A 51 19.86 7.71 -9.37
CA ALA A 51 18.42 7.64 -9.23
C ALA A 51 17.80 8.06 -10.57
N CYS A 52 17.18 7.11 -11.25
CA CYS A 52 16.57 7.27 -12.55
C CYS A 52 15.05 7.30 -12.43
N LEU A 53 14.43 8.28 -13.08
CA LEU A 53 12.99 8.43 -13.21
C LEU A 53 12.54 7.79 -14.53
N LYS A 54 11.68 6.78 -14.44
CA LYS A 54 11.00 6.15 -15.58
C LYS A 54 9.59 6.68 -15.71
N HIS A 55 9.13 6.88 -16.93
CA HIS A 55 7.71 7.06 -17.23
C HIS A 55 7.29 6.13 -18.36
N ASN A 56 6.22 5.36 -18.17
CA ASN A 56 5.75 4.38 -19.15
C ASN A 56 6.86 3.42 -19.68
N ARG A 57 7.79 3.03 -18.80
CA ARG A 57 8.95 2.15 -19.07
C ARG A 57 10.14 2.80 -19.81
N GLU A 58 10.07 4.09 -20.14
CA GLU A 58 11.21 4.85 -20.68
C GLU A 58 11.86 5.72 -19.61
N TYR A 59 13.18 5.86 -19.65
CA TYR A 59 13.92 6.74 -18.74
C TYR A 59 13.77 8.20 -19.19
N ILE A 60 13.20 9.06 -18.35
CA ILE A 60 13.12 10.51 -18.64
C ILE A 60 14.38 11.22 -18.16
N GLY A 61 14.99 10.77 -17.06
CA GLY A 61 16.20 11.39 -16.53
C GLY A 61 16.79 10.61 -15.36
N CYS A 62 18.10 10.77 -15.16
CA CYS A 62 18.84 10.17 -14.06
C CYS A 62 19.68 11.24 -13.36
N SER A 63 19.69 11.23 -12.04
CA SER A 63 20.56 12.08 -11.23
C SER A 63 21.50 11.21 -10.40
N THR A 64 22.73 11.65 -10.19
CA THR A 64 23.63 11.01 -9.23
C THR A 64 23.05 11.11 -7.83
N VAL A 65 23.07 10.00 -7.09
CA VAL A 65 22.62 10.00 -5.70
C VAL A 65 23.78 10.42 -4.83
N GLU A 66 23.89 11.72 -4.56
CA GLU A 66 24.77 12.19 -3.50
C GLU A 66 24.08 11.90 -2.17
N THR A 67 24.56 10.87 -1.47
CA THR A 67 24.12 10.64 -0.08
C THR A 67 24.66 11.81 0.75
N VAL A 68 23.77 12.73 1.13
CA VAL A 68 24.10 13.77 2.11
C VAL A 68 24.54 13.05 3.38
N LYS A 69 25.79 13.26 3.78
CA LYS A 69 26.42 12.62 4.93
C LYS A 69 26.04 13.29 6.23
#